data_AF-A0A923VEE0-F1
#
_entry.id   AF-A0A923VEE0-F1
#
_cell.length_a   1.000
_cell.length_b   1.000
_cell.length_c   1.000
_cell.angle_alpha   90.00
_cell.angle_beta   90.00
_cell.angle_gamma   90.00
#
_symmetry.space_group_name_H-M   'P 1'
#
loop_
_entity.id
_entity.type
_entity.pdbx_description
1 polymer ?
#
loop_
_entity_poly.entity_id
_entity_poly.type
_entity_poly.pdbx_seq_one_letter_code
_entity_poly.pdbx_strand_id
1 'polypeptide(L)'
;DDTIENGLIAFHHYFFSLEDIPHRTKKHIASPEKNSSCKRLNMFLRWMVRRDKKGVDFGIWKNISPAQLVCPIDVHVARVAKRFNLLNRNQTDWNAALELTAYLRTLDKDDPVKYDFALFGLGVVEKY
;
A
#
# COMPACT_ATOMS: atom_id res chain seq x y z
N ASP A 1 7.64 9.41 -10.81
CA ASP A 1 6.53 9.45 -9.84
C ASP A 1 7.03 9.27 -8.42
N ASP A 2 6.52 10.08 -7.49
CA ASP A 2 6.86 10.05 -6.06
C ASP A 2 6.28 8.83 -5.32
N THR A 3 5.20 8.27 -5.87
CA THR A 3 4.53 7.06 -5.41
C THR A 3 4.12 6.20 -6.60
N ILE A 4 3.65 4.99 -6.34
CA ILE A 4 3.15 4.04 -7.36
C ILE A 4 1.73 4.38 -7.87
N GLU A 5 1.15 5.52 -7.45
CA GLU A 5 -0.23 5.92 -7.75
C GLU A 5 -0.55 5.86 -9.24
N ASN A 6 0.20 6.60 -10.06
CA ASN A 6 0.02 6.63 -11.51
C ASN A 6 0.17 5.23 -12.13
N GLY A 7 1.08 4.42 -11.60
CA GLY A 7 1.26 3.03 -12.04
C GLY A 7 0.04 2.15 -11.77
N LEU A 8 -0.60 2.29 -10.59
CA LEU A 8 -1.83 1.57 -10.26
C LEU A 8 -3.02 2.05 -11.10
N ILE A 9 -3.11 3.35 -11.36
CA ILE A 9 -4.14 3.95 -12.20
C ILE A 9 -4.01 3.42 -13.64
N ALA A 10 -2.81 3.54 -14.21
CA ALA A 10 -2.50 3.05 -15.54
C ALA A 10 -2.74 1.54 -15.67
N PHE A 11 -2.34 0.75 -14.67
CA PHE A 11 -2.63 -0.68 -14.62
C PHE A 11 -4.14 -0.97 -14.64
N HIS A 12 -4.94 -0.26 -13.83
CA HIS A 12 -6.39 -0.45 -13.81
C HIS A 12 -7.01 -0.11 -15.18
N HIS A 13 -6.62 0.99 -15.82
CA HIS A 13 -7.10 1.33 -17.16
C HIS A 13 -6.68 0.32 -18.22
N TYR A 14 -5.40 -0.06 -18.22
CA TYR A 14 -4.86 -1.05 -19.15
C TYR A 14 -5.57 -2.40 -18.99
N PHE A 15 -5.69 -2.89 -17.76
CA PHE A 15 -6.34 -4.16 -17.47
C PHE A 15 -7.75 -4.16 -18.05
N PHE A 16 -8.59 -3.14 -17.77
CA PHE A 16 -9.96 -3.07 -18.29
C PHE A 16 -10.12 -2.54 -19.72
N SER A 17 -9.03 -2.33 -20.45
CA SER A 17 -9.07 -1.99 -21.88
C SER A 17 -9.19 -3.21 -22.79
N LEU A 18 -8.97 -4.42 -22.25
CA LEU A 18 -9.05 -5.67 -23.01
C LEU A 18 -10.52 -6.04 -23.34
N GLU A 19 -10.76 -6.45 -24.59
CA GLU A 19 -12.11 -6.68 -25.14
C GLU A 19 -12.92 -7.75 -24.38
N ASP A 20 -12.25 -8.82 -23.93
CA ASP A 20 -12.90 -10.00 -23.34
C ASP A 20 -13.21 -9.88 -21.84
N ILE A 21 -13.04 -8.71 -21.22
CA ILE A 21 -13.22 -8.58 -19.77
C ILE A 21 -14.67 -8.30 -19.40
N PRO A 22 -15.32 -9.19 -18.62
CA PRO A 22 -16.68 -8.96 -18.18
C PRO A 22 -16.76 -7.74 -17.26
N HIS A 23 -17.67 -6.81 -17.55
CA HIS A 23 -17.82 -5.55 -16.79
C HIS A 23 -17.98 -5.77 -15.27
N ARG A 24 -18.65 -6.86 -14.86
CA ARG A 24 -18.84 -7.22 -13.44
C ARG A 24 -17.54 -7.38 -12.65
N THR A 25 -16.41 -7.60 -13.33
CA THR A 25 -15.10 -7.82 -12.70
C THR A 25 -14.41 -6.52 -12.30
N LYS A 26 -14.88 -5.36 -12.79
CA LYS A 26 -14.29 -4.04 -12.52
C LYS A 26 -14.22 -3.65 -11.05
N LYS A 27 -15.02 -4.28 -10.20
CA LYS A 27 -15.01 -4.10 -8.74
C LYS A 27 -13.90 -4.89 -8.01
N HIS A 28 -13.26 -5.87 -8.68
CA HIS A 28 -12.28 -6.76 -8.05
C HIS A 28 -10.85 -6.22 -8.10
N ILE A 29 -10.58 -5.27 -8.99
CA ILE A 29 -9.29 -4.55 -9.04
C ILE A 29 -9.52 -3.14 -8.50
N ALA A 30 -8.89 -2.85 -7.36
CA ALA A 30 -8.93 -1.53 -6.75
C ALA A 30 -8.16 -0.51 -7.59
N SER A 31 -8.55 0.77 -7.52
CA SER A 31 -7.83 1.88 -8.13
C SER A 31 -7.78 3.08 -7.17
N PRO A 32 -6.64 3.79 -7.08
CA PRO A 32 -6.53 5.07 -6.38
C PRO A 32 -7.58 6.10 -6.80
N GLU A 33 -7.95 6.17 -8.09
CA GLU A 33 -8.96 7.11 -8.61
C GLU A 33 -10.35 6.91 -7.98
N LYS A 34 -10.66 5.69 -7.54
CA LYS A 34 -11.90 5.37 -6.82
C LYS A 34 -11.75 5.58 -5.31
N ASN A 35 -10.67 6.23 -4.88
CA ASN A 35 -10.26 6.44 -3.49
C ASN A 35 -10.18 5.12 -2.69
N SER A 36 -9.86 3.99 -3.34
CA SER A 36 -9.63 2.73 -2.62
C SER A 36 -8.25 2.75 -1.99
N SER A 37 -8.11 2.25 -0.75
CA SER A 37 -6.79 2.10 -0.11
C SER A 37 -5.83 1.19 -0.87
N CYS A 38 -6.33 0.44 -1.86
CA CYS A 38 -5.56 -0.47 -2.71
C CYS A 38 -4.70 -1.47 -1.92
N LYS A 39 -5.08 -1.80 -0.67
CA LYS A 39 -4.28 -2.58 0.28
C LYS A 39 -3.67 -3.84 -0.31
N ARG A 40 -4.45 -4.62 -1.06
CA ARG A 40 -3.97 -5.87 -1.69
C ARG A 40 -2.89 -5.62 -2.75
N LEU A 41 -3.07 -4.60 -3.58
CA LEU A 41 -2.09 -4.23 -4.60
C LEU A 41 -0.82 -3.67 -3.95
N ASN A 42 -0.96 -2.83 -2.91
CA ASN A 42 0.17 -2.31 -2.14
C ASN A 42 0.94 -3.44 -1.44
N MET A 43 0.25 -4.44 -0.85
CA MET A 43 0.90 -5.63 -0.27
C MET A 43 1.67 -6.43 -1.31
N PHE A 44 1.06 -6.66 -2.48
CA PHE A 44 1.70 -7.39 -3.56
C PHE A 44 2.96 -6.66 -4.05
N LEU A 45 2.86 -5.36 -4.29
CA LEU A 45 4.01 -4.53 -4.68
C LEU A 45 5.10 -4.54 -3.62
N ARG A 46 4.75 -4.50 -2.33
CA ARG A 46 5.70 -4.63 -1.22
C ARG A 46 6.54 -5.91 -1.37
N TRP A 47 5.89 -7.06 -1.56
CA TRP A 47 6.58 -8.33 -1.74
C TRP A 47 7.43 -8.37 -3.01
N MET A 48 6.95 -7.82 -4.12
CA MET A 48 7.64 -7.91 -5.40
C MET A 48 8.84 -6.95 -5.49
N VAL A 49 8.77 -5.79 -4.85
CA VAL A 49 9.75 -4.70 -4.98
C VAL A 49 10.76 -4.70 -3.84
N ARG A 50 10.31 -4.81 -2.59
CA ARG A 50 11.21 -4.79 -1.43
C ARG A 50 11.95 -6.11 -1.32
N ARG A 51 13.13 -6.08 -0.70
CA ARG A 51 13.91 -7.28 -0.39
C ARG A 51 14.31 -7.23 1.07
N ASP A 52 13.87 -8.22 1.84
CA ASP A 52 14.26 -8.36 3.25
C ASP A 52 15.24 -9.51 3.47
N LYS A 53 15.75 -9.63 4.70
CA LYS A 53 16.72 -10.68 5.10
C LYS A 53 16.07 -11.99 5.58
N LYS A 54 14.74 -12.01 5.71
CA LYS A 54 13.93 -13.11 6.26
C LYS A 54 13.14 -13.87 5.17
N GLY A 55 13.17 -13.39 3.92
CA GLY A 55 12.58 -14.04 2.76
C GLY A 55 11.08 -13.79 2.57
N VAL A 56 10.49 -12.78 3.21
CA VAL A 56 9.05 -12.48 3.03
C VAL A 56 8.82 -11.59 1.81
N ASP A 57 9.62 -10.54 1.67
CA ASP A 57 9.65 -9.67 0.49
C ASP A 57 10.70 -10.23 -0.51
N PHE A 58 10.23 -10.66 -1.70
CA PHE A 58 11.02 -11.36 -2.73
C PHE A 58 12.03 -10.45 -3.44
N GLY A 59 11.64 -9.21 -3.71
CA GLY A 59 12.48 -8.22 -4.39
C GLY A 59 12.88 -8.63 -5.80
N ILE A 60 11.93 -9.18 -6.57
CA ILE A 60 12.12 -9.62 -7.95
C ILE A 60 12.10 -8.41 -8.90
N TRP A 61 11.25 -7.42 -8.64
CA TRP A 61 11.09 -6.25 -9.49
C TRP A 61 12.11 -5.16 -9.13
N LYS A 62 12.83 -4.67 -10.14
CA LYS A 62 13.93 -3.69 -9.97
C LYS A 62 13.66 -2.31 -10.58
N ASN A 63 12.57 -2.20 -11.35
CA ASN A 63 12.22 -0.97 -12.05
C ASN A 63 11.37 -0.01 -11.19
N ILE A 64 11.00 -0.44 -9.98
CA ILE A 64 10.27 0.35 -8.99
C ILE A 64 11.16 0.43 -7.75
N SER A 65 11.34 1.61 -7.19
CA SER A 65 12.07 1.80 -5.94
C SER A 65 11.16 1.56 -4.73
N PRO A 66 11.66 0.96 -3.62
CA PRO A 66 10.93 0.89 -2.36
C PRO A 66 10.38 2.25 -1.88
N ALA A 67 11.10 3.34 -2.16
CA ALA A 67 10.69 4.71 -1.84
C ALA A 67 9.37 5.14 -2.51
N GLN A 68 9.00 4.50 -3.63
CA GLN A 68 7.77 4.78 -4.37
C GLN A 68 6.57 3.98 -3.86
N LEU A 69 6.78 3.01 -2.96
CA LEU A 69 5.70 2.17 -2.46
C LEU A 69 4.81 2.94 -1.49
N VAL A 70 3.55 2.52 -1.43
CA VAL A 70 2.54 3.03 -0.50
C VAL A 70 2.23 1.98 0.54
N CYS A 71 2.12 2.38 1.81
CA CYS A 71 1.87 1.49 2.92
C CYS A 71 0.52 0.75 2.74
N PRO A 72 0.49 -0.58 2.84
CA PRO A 72 -0.74 -1.35 2.71
C PRO A 72 -1.60 -1.24 3.97
N ILE A 73 -2.46 -0.23 4.02
CA ILE A 73 -3.29 0.04 5.20
C ILE A 73 -4.53 -0.87 5.28
N ASP A 74 -4.69 -1.60 6.38
CA ASP A 74 -5.93 -2.25 6.78
C ASP A 74 -6.47 -1.72 8.12
N VAL A 75 -7.55 -2.30 8.63
CA VAL A 75 -8.21 -1.84 9.86
C VAL A 75 -7.30 -1.92 11.10
N HIS A 76 -6.40 -2.90 11.17
CA HIS A 76 -5.49 -3.05 12.30
C HIS A 76 -4.35 -2.04 12.19
N VAL A 77 -3.74 -1.91 11.01
CA VAL A 77 -2.70 -0.91 10.73
C VAL A 77 -3.24 0.50 10.98
N ALA A 78 -4.43 0.83 10.49
CA ALA A 78 -5.06 2.14 10.67
C ALA A 78 -5.31 2.46 12.15
N ARG A 79 -5.76 1.48 12.94
CA ARG A 79 -6.00 1.64 14.38
C ARG A 79 -4.70 1.94 15.13
N VAL A 80 -3.65 1.16 14.87
CA VAL A 80 -2.34 1.35 15.49
C VAL A 80 -1.73 2.70 15.08
N ALA A 81 -1.79 3.03 13.79
CA ALA A 81 -1.30 4.31 13.28
C ALA A 81 -2.00 5.52 13.92
N LYS A 82 -3.33 5.47 14.07
CA LYS A 82 -4.11 6.52 14.75
C LYS A 82 -3.71 6.66 16.22
N ARG A 83 -3.55 5.54 16.92
CA ARG A 83 -3.15 5.54 18.34
C ARG A 83 -1.78 6.18 18.58
N PHE A 84 -0.87 6.04 17.62
CA PHE A 84 0.45 6.68 17.64
C PHE A 84 0.49 8.06 16.97
N ASN A 85 -0.66 8.63 16.60
CA ASN A 85 -0.77 9.91 15.89
C ASN A 85 0.03 9.97 14.58
N LEU A 86 0.18 8.84 13.88
CA LEU A 86 0.81 8.75 12.55
C LEU A 86 -0.22 8.97 11.43
N LEU A 87 -1.51 8.84 11.76
CA LEU A 87 -2.63 8.95 10.84
C LEU A 87 -3.80 9.64 11.55
N ASN A 88 -4.30 10.74 10.99
CA ASN A 88 -5.44 11.47 11.52
C ASN A 88 -6.73 11.14 10.77
N ARG A 89 -6.64 10.78 9.48
CA ARG A 89 -7.82 10.51 8.65
C ARG A 89 -8.65 9.34 9.19
N ASN A 90 -9.96 9.57 9.28
CA ASN A 90 -10.89 8.57 9.80
C ASN A 90 -11.13 7.41 8.83
N GLN A 91 -11.32 7.72 7.55
CA GLN A 91 -11.59 6.73 6.50
C GLN A 91 -10.31 5.97 6.13
N THR A 92 -10.40 4.65 5.98
CA THR A 92 -9.28 3.82 5.48
C THR A 92 -9.31 3.76 3.96
N ASP A 93 -8.94 4.86 3.32
CA ASP A 93 -8.97 5.06 1.88
C ASP A 93 -7.59 5.35 1.30
N TRP A 94 -7.51 5.72 0.02
CA TRP A 94 -6.23 6.02 -0.64
C TRP A 94 -5.48 7.17 0.05
N ASN A 95 -6.20 8.23 0.41
CA ASN A 95 -5.62 9.38 1.11
C ASN A 95 -5.06 9.01 2.49
N ALA A 96 -5.70 8.09 3.22
CA ALA A 96 -5.13 7.58 4.47
C ALA A 96 -3.85 6.77 4.24
N ALA A 97 -3.78 6.00 3.15
CA ALA A 97 -2.57 5.28 2.79
C ALA A 97 -1.43 6.26 2.44
N LEU A 98 -1.72 7.34 1.73
CA LEU A 98 -0.77 8.41 1.43
C LEU A 98 -0.33 9.17 2.69
N GLU A 99 -1.26 9.56 3.57
CA GLU A 99 -0.96 10.25 4.83
C GLU A 99 -0.02 9.42 5.70
N LEU A 100 -0.35 8.15 5.92
CA LEU A 100 0.50 7.24 6.68
C LEU A 100 1.87 7.06 6.02
N THR A 101 1.90 6.85 4.69
CA THR A 101 3.17 6.68 3.96
C THR A 101 4.04 7.93 4.05
N ALA A 102 3.45 9.13 3.99
CA ALA A 102 4.15 10.39 4.13
C ALA A 102 4.80 10.51 5.51
N TYR A 103 4.08 10.14 6.58
CA TYR A 103 4.67 10.07 7.91
C TYR A 103 5.82 9.07 7.96
N LEU A 104 5.63 7.84 7.48
CA LEU A 104 6.66 6.79 7.50
C LEU A 104 7.91 7.18 6.71
N ARG A 105 7.74 7.99 5.65
CA ARG A 105 8.85 8.57 4.86
C ARG A 105 9.73 9.52 5.66
N THR A 106 9.21 10.12 6.74
CA THR A 106 10.03 10.92 7.68
C THR A 106 10.96 10.05 8.53
N LEU A 107 10.62 8.77 8.72
CA LEU A 107 11.41 7.80 9.49
C LEU A 107 12.45 7.09 8.61
N ASP A 108 12.07 6.73 7.39
CA ASP A 108 12.96 6.24 6.35
C ASP A 108 12.43 6.63 4.96
N LYS A 109 13.14 7.54 4.29
CA LYS A 109 12.75 8.03 2.97
C LYS A 109 12.98 7.02 1.85
N ASP A 110 13.93 6.10 2.03
CA ASP A 110 14.36 5.16 0.99
C ASP A 110 13.54 3.87 1.05
N ASP A 111 12.97 3.54 2.22
CA ASP A 111 12.08 2.40 2.39
C ASP A 111 10.96 2.65 3.43
N PRO A 112 9.96 3.51 3.12
CA PRO A 112 8.90 3.88 4.06
C PRO A 112 7.95 2.73 4.39
N VAL A 113 7.82 1.72 3.52
CA VAL A 113 6.83 0.63 3.70
C VAL A 113 7.36 -0.49 4.61
N LYS A 114 8.63 -0.44 5.03
CA LYS A 114 9.20 -1.43 5.97
C LYS A 114 8.49 -1.51 7.31
N TYR A 115 7.86 -0.41 7.74
CA TYR A 115 7.17 -0.31 9.03
C TYR A 115 5.81 -1.02 9.05
N ASP A 116 5.30 -1.45 7.88
CA ASP A 116 4.03 -2.18 7.80
C ASP A 116 4.01 -3.43 8.70
N PHE A 117 5.13 -4.18 8.75
CA PHE A 117 5.25 -5.33 9.66
C PHE A 117 5.08 -4.97 11.13
N ALA A 118 5.67 -3.84 11.57
CA ALA A 118 5.57 -3.39 12.95
C ALA A 118 4.14 -2.94 13.27
N LEU A 119 3.53 -2.12 12.39
CA LEU A 119 2.16 -1.63 12.56
C LEU A 119 1.14 -2.78 12.58
N PHE A 120 1.31 -3.76 11.68
CA PHE A 120 0.45 -4.94 11.63
C PHE A 120 0.66 -5.85 12.85
N GLY A 121 1.92 -6.15 13.19
CA GLY A 121 2.27 -7.03 14.31
C GLY A 121 1.72 -6.55 15.65
N LEU A 122 1.87 -5.25 15.95
CA LEU A 122 1.29 -4.62 17.15
C LEU A 122 -0.24 -4.72 17.16
N GLY A 123 -0.88 -4.58 16.00
CA GLY A 123 -2.34 -4.63 15.88
C GLY A 123 -2.94 -6.02 16.15
N VAL A 124 -2.19 -7.09 15.90
CA VAL A 124 -2.60 -8.49 16.10
C VAL A 124 -2.21 -9.01 17.48
N VAL A 125 -0.98 -8.74 17.93
CA VAL A 125 -0.40 -9.34 19.14
C VAL A 125 -0.81 -8.58 20.40
N GLU A 126 -0.76 -7.25 20.39
CA GLU A 126 -0.90 -6.45 21.62
C GLU A 126 -2.34 -6.05 21.94
N LYS A 127 -3.34 -6.57 21.18
CA LYS A 127 -4.77 -6.19 21.30
C LYS A 127 -4.98 -4.67 21.47
N TYR A 128 -4.21 -3.87 20.75
CA TYR A 128 -4.39 -2.43 20.71
C TYR A 128 -5.70 -1.99 20.08
#